data_AF-A0A3C1MSW1-F1
#
_entry.id   AF-A0A3C1MSW1-F1
#
_cell.length_a   1.000
_cell.length_b   1.000
_cell.length_c   1.000
_cell.angle_alpha   90.00
_cell.angle_beta   90.00
_cell.angle_gamma   90.00
#
_symmetry.space_group_name_H-M   'P 1'
#
loop_
_entity.id
_entity.type
_entity.pdbx_description
1 polymer ?
#
loop_
_entity_poly.entity_id
_entity_poly.type
_entity_poly.pdbx_seq_one_letter_code
_entity_poly.pdbx_strand_id
1 'polypeptide(L)'
;SMIANEPVYINGDGETSRDFCYIDNTIQANILAATTDNSEAVNQVYNVAVGDRTTLNELCEHIRRLLAPRFPHLETFKPTYRDFRAGDVRHSLADISKAQRLLGYAPTHRLGEGLAEAMDWYVGDLVGK
;
A
#
# COMPACT_ATOMS: atom_id res chain seq x y z
N SER A 1 -1.94 17.76 -0.50
CA SER A 1 -1.38 16.55 0.14
C SER A 1 -1.04 16.87 1.58
N MET A 2 -0.74 15.85 2.43
CA MET A 2 -0.27 16.10 3.81
C MET A 2 0.98 17.00 3.82
N ILE A 3 1.92 16.79 2.90
CA ILE A 3 3.15 17.59 2.75
C ILE A 3 2.83 19.06 2.48
N ALA A 4 1.90 19.34 1.55
CA ALA A 4 1.49 20.70 1.19
C ALA A 4 0.45 21.33 2.16
N ASN A 5 0.16 20.68 3.29
CA ASN A 5 -0.86 21.12 4.26
C ASN A 5 -2.26 21.32 3.64
N GLU A 6 -2.63 20.49 2.65
CA GLU A 6 -3.98 20.52 2.06
C GLU A 6 -4.87 19.44 2.69
N PRO A 7 -6.20 19.60 2.61
CA PRO A 7 -7.14 18.60 3.09
C PRO A 7 -6.91 17.21 2.49
N VAL A 8 -6.94 16.19 3.35
CA VAL A 8 -6.94 14.77 2.93
C VAL A 8 -8.32 14.21 3.20
N TYR A 9 -8.92 13.62 2.17
CA TYR A 9 -10.28 13.07 2.25
C TYR A 9 -10.27 11.55 2.43
N ILE A 10 -11.09 11.06 3.36
CA ILE A 10 -11.40 9.63 3.50
C ILE A 10 -12.84 9.40 3.03
N ASN A 11 -13.03 8.49 2.08
CA ASN A 11 -14.36 8.12 1.59
C ASN A 11 -14.98 7.07 2.52
N GLY A 12 -16.13 7.37 3.11
CA GLY A 12 -16.79 6.53 4.12
C GLY A 12 -16.29 6.83 5.53
N ASP A 13 -16.32 5.81 6.38
CA ASP A 13 -15.89 5.85 7.79
C ASP A 13 -14.38 5.59 8.00
N GLY A 14 -13.66 5.28 6.92
CA GLY A 14 -12.23 4.92 6.96
C GLY A 14 -11.94 3.45 7.32
N GLU A 15 -12.96 2.65 7.62
CA GLU A 15 -12.83 1.21 7.93
C GLU A 15 -12.78 0.34 6.67
N THR A 16 -12.90 0.96 5.49
CA THR A 16 -12.56 0.33 4.22
C THR A 16 -11.10 -0.10 4.27
N SER A 17 -10.82 -1.35 3.92
CA SER A 17 -9.48 -1.94 4.10
C SER A 17 -8.92 -2.58 2.84
N ARG A 18 -7.60 -2.58 2.74
CA ARG A 18 -6.84 -3.07 1.59
C ARG A 18 -5.62 -3.86 2.06
N ASP A 19 -5.10 -4.67 1.14
CA ASP A 19 -3.80 -5.31 1.19
C ASP A 19 -2.84 -4.49 0.32
N PHE A 20 -2.18 -3.50 0.93
CA PHE A 20 -1.30 -2.59 0.21
C PHE A 20 0.02 -3.29 -0.13
N CYS A 21 0.32 -3.38 -1.42
CA CYS A 21 1.50 -4.06 -1.94
C CYS A 21 2.55 -3.04 -2.38
N TYR A 22 3.72 -3.05 -1.74
CA TYR A 22 4.85 -2.22 -2.17
C TYR A 22 5.40 -2.70 -3.52
N ILE A 23 6.01 -1.77 -4.26
CA ILE A 23 6.40 -2.01 -5.66
C ILE A 23 7.41 -3.15 -5.82
N ASP A 24 8.37 -3.29 -4.91
CA ASP A 24 9.39 -4.34 -4.96
C ASP A 24 8.79 -5.75 -4.88
N ASN A 25 7.73 -5.93 -4.10
CA ASN A 25 6.99 -7.19 -4.05
C ASN A 25 6.37 -7.51 -5.43
N THR A 26 5.81 -6.50 -6.09
CA THR A 26 5.21 -6.67 -7.42
C THR A 26 6.29 -6.94 -8.48
N ILE A 27 7.45 -6.29 -8.38
CA ILE A 27 8.61 -6.57 -9.24
C ILE A 27 9.06 -8.01 -9.06
N GLN A 28 9.20 -8.48 -7.81
CA GLN A 28 9.56 -9.86 -7.51
C GLN A 28 8.58 -10.85 -8.16
N ALA A 29 7.27 -10.64 -7.99
CA ALA A 29 6.25 -11.51 -8.58
C ALA A 29 6.32 -11.56 -10.12
N ASN A 30 6.58 -10.42 -10.77
CA ASN A 30 6.70 -10.36 -12.23
C ASN A 30 7.94 -11.12 -12.73
N ILE A 31 9.10 -10.91 -12.09
CA ILE A 31 10.33 -11.62 -12.45
C ILE A 31 10.13 -13.13 -12.27
N LEU A 32 9.61 -13.57 -11.12
CA LEU A 32 9.33 -14.98 -10.84
C LEU A 32 8.36 -15.59 -11.87
N ALA A 33 7.29 -14.89 -12.22
CA ALA A 33 6.33 -15.35 -13.21
C ALA A 33 6.91 -15.44 -14.62
N ALA A 34 7.78 -14.50 -15.00
CA ALA A 34 8.39 -14.45 -16.33
C ALA A 34 9.49 -15.51 -16.51
N THR A 35 10.16 -15.91 -15.43
CA THR A 35 11.35 -16.79 -15.50
C THR A 35 11.15 -18.15 -14.85
N THR A 36 9.91 -18.56 -14.56
CA THR A 36 9.64 -19.86 -13.93
C THR A 36 9.79 -21.00 -14.92
N ASP A 37 10.51 -22.05 -14.52
CA ASP A 37 10.57 -23.33 -15.23
C ASP A 37 9.48 -24.31 -14.75
N ASN A 38 8.67 -23.91 -13.76
CA ASN A 38 7.58 -24.72 -13.25
C ASN A 38 6.38 -24.69 -14.22
N SER A 39 6.16 -25.79 -14.95
CA SER A 39 5.05 -25.90 -15.90
C SER A 39 3.66 -25.83 -15.25
N GLU A 40 3.52 -26.13 -13.95
CA GLU A 40 2.26 -25.94 -13.23
C GLU A 40 1.99 -24.46 -12.91
N ALA A 41 3.03 -23.62 -12.97
CA ALA A 41 2.92 -22.22 -12.66
C ALA A 41 2.45 -21.34 -13.84
N VAL A 42 2.48 -21.86 -15.07
CA VAL A 42 2.08 -21.12 -16.28
C VAL A 42 0.59 -21.26 -16.57
N ASN A 43 0.01 -20.32 -17.34
CA ASN A 43 -1.43 -20.26 -17.63
C ASN A 43 -2.30 -20.24 -16.34
N GLN A 44 -1.85 -19.50 -15.34
CA GLN A 44 -2.49 -19.35 -14.04
C GLN A 44 -2.68 -17.87 -13.72
N VAL A 45 -3.68 -17.57 -12.88
CA VAL A 45 -3.85 -16.27 -12.24
C VAL A 45 -3.34 -16.34 -10.79
N TYR A 46 -2.66 -15.29 -10.36
CA TYR A 46 -2.06 -15.16 -9.03
C TYR A 46 -2.47 -13.85 -8.36
N ASN A 47 -2.73 -13.92 -7.06
CA ASN A 47 -2.77 -12.73 -6.23
C ASN A 47 -1.33 -12.26 -5.95
N VAL A 48 -1.09 -10.96 -6.11
CA VAL A 48 0.19 -10.31 -5.79
C VAL A 48 -0.08 -9.22 -4.76
N ALA A 49 0.12 -9.59 -3.49
CA ALA A 49 -0.06 -8.71 -2.34
C ALA A 49 0.84 -9.20 -1.19
N VAL A 50 0.55 -8.85 0.05
CA VAL A 50 1.33 -9.28 1.22
C VAL A 50 0.56 -10.27 2.10
N GLY A 51 -0.78 -10.27 2.02
CA GLY A 51 -1.64 -11.05 2.93
C GLY A 51 -1.94 -10.32 4.23
N ASP A 52 -1.79 -8.99 4.23
CA ASP A 52 -2.09 -8.12 5.36
C ASP A 52 -3.34 -7.27 5.08
N ARG A 53 -3.98 -6.78 6.14
CA ARG A 53 -5.16 -5.92 6.05
C ARG A 53 -4.91 -4.62 6.78
N THR A 54 -5.06 -3.50 6.09
CA THR A 54 -4.95 -2.17 6.66
C THR A 54 -6.15 -1.30 6.28
N THR A 55 -6.75 -0.62 7.25
CA THR A 55 -7.84 0.34 7.02
C THR A 55 -7.32 1.67 6.47
N LEU A 56 -8.19 2.51 5.90
CA LEU A 56 -7.80 3.86 5.50
C LEU A 56 -7.40 4.73 6.70
N ASN A 57 -8.02 4.50 7.86
CA ASN A 57 -7.66 5.18 9.12
C ASN A 57 -6.22 4.83 9.54
N GLU A 58 -5.86 3.55 9.53
CA GLU A 58 -4.50 3.08 9.84
C GLU A 58 -3.47 3.60 8.82
N LEU A 59 -3.78 3.53 7.52
CA LEU A 59 -2.90 4.05 6.47
C LEU A 59 -2.63 5.55 6.67
N CYS A 60 -3.69 6.33 6.89
CA CYS A 60 -3.59 7.77 7.09
C CYS A 60 -2.68 8.11 8.28
N GLU A 61 -2.85 7.40 9.39
CA GLU A 61 -2.01 7.60 10.58
C GLU A 61 -0.56 7.14 10.37
N HIS A 62 -0.33 6.05 9.61
CA HIS A 62 1.03 5.61 9.27
C HIS A 62 1.78 6.67 8.47
N ILE A 63 1.15 7.20 7.42
CA ILE A 63 1.73 8.27 6.60
C ILE A 63 1.98 9.53 7.45
N ARG A 64 1.00 9.94 8.27
CA ARG A 64 1.14 11.11 9.15
C ARG A 64 2.34 10.96 10.09
N ARG A 65 2.50 9.80 10.74
CA ARG A 65 3.61 9.55 11.69
C ARG A 65 4.98 9.60 11.02
N LEU A 66 5.11 9.07 9.81
CA LEU A 66 6.38 9.10 9.07
C LEU A 66 6.75 10.52 8.61
N LEU A 67 5.76 11.36 8.30
CA LEU A 67 5.98 12.73 7.85
C LEU A 67 6.11 13.75 8.98
N ALA A 68 5.46 13.53 10.13
CA ALA A 68 5.42 14.49 11.24
C ALA A 68 6.80 15.03 11.70
N PRO A 69 7.90 14.25 11.75
CA PRO A 69 9.22 14.76 12.12
C PRO A 69 9.77 15.85 11.18
N ARG A 70 9.27 15.93 9.95
CA ARG A 70 9.71 16.87 8.91
C ARG A 70 8.72 18.01 8.68
N PHE A 71 7.48 17.85 9.14
CA PHE A 71 6.36 18.74 8.85
C PHE A 71 5.55 19.02 10.12
N PRO A 72 5.90 20.06 10.90
CA PRO A 72 5.27 20.34 12.20
C PRO A 72 3.75 20.53 12.15
N HIS A 73 3.19 21.00 11.03
CA HIS A 73 1.73 21.15 10.87
C HIS A 73 0.96 19.82 10.95
N LEU A 74 1.64 18.67 10.86
CA LEU A 74 1.03 17.35 10.99
C LEU A 74 0.80 16.89 12.43
N GLU A 75 1.25 17.65 13.43
CA GLU A 75 0.96 17.36 14.85
C GLU A 75 -0.55 17.42 15.14
N THR A 76 -1.25 18.39 14.53
CA THR A 76 -2.69 18.59 14.70
C THR A 76 -3.52 18.16 13.49
N PHE A 77 -2.90 17.47 12.52
CA PHE A 77 -3.57 17.05 11.30
C PHE A 77 -4.72 16.08 11.59
N LYS A 78 -5.84 16.26 10.88
CA LYS A 78 -6.96 15.32 10.87
C LYS A 78 -7.51 15.16 9.45
N PRO A 79 -7.84 13.93 9.02
CA PRO A 79 -8.52 13.73 7.75
C PRO A 79 -9.95 14.29 7.79
N THR A 80 -10.49 14.61 6.62
CA THR A 80 -11.90 14.95 6.44
C THR A 80 -12.65 13.76 5.87
N TYR A 81 -13.67 13.28 6.57
CA TYR A 81 -14.52 12.19 6.09
C TYR A 81 -15.60 12.72 5.14
N ARG A 82 -15.95 11.94 4.13
CA ARG A 82 -17.03 12.22 3.19
C ARG A 82 -17.72 10.92 2.79
N ASP A 83 -18.74 11.01 1.93
CA ASP A 83 -19.50 9.83 1.52
C ASP A 83 -18.64 8.72 0.91
N PHE A 84 -19.14 7.49 1.03
CA PHE A 84 -18.56 6.34 0.36
C PHE A 84 -18.47 6.57 -1.14
N ARG A 85 -17.37 6.11 -1.73
CA ARG A 85 -17.21 6.14 -3.19
C ARG A 85 -18.08 5.02 -3.79
N ALA A 86 -18.97 5.39 -4.71
CA ALA A 86 -19.84 4.42 -5.39
C ALA A 86 -19.01 3.35 -6.13
N GLY A 87 -19.37 2.08 -5.93
CA GLY A 87 -18.68 0.93 -6.53
C GLY A 87 -17.37 0.52 -5.85
N ASP A 88 -16.98 1.15 -4.74
CA ASP A 88 -15.74 0.81 -4.04
C ASP A 88 -15.89 -0.50 -3.24
N VAL A 89 -14.89 -1.37 -3.35
CA VAL A 89 -14.86 -2.64 -2.60
C VAL A 89 -14.62 -2.34 -1.13
N ARG A 90 -15.41 -2.93 -0.23
CA ARG A 90 -15.31 -2.62 1.21
C ARG A 90 -14.03 -3.17 1.85
N HIS A 91 -13.76 -4.47 1.67
CA HIS A 91 -12.59 -5.14 2.24
C HIS A 91 -11.88 -5.95 1.16
N SER A 92 -10.56 -5.81 1.10
CA SER A 92 -9.70 -6.56 0.19
C SER A 92 -8.50 -7.09 0.97
N LEU A 93 -8.36 -8.41 1.00
CA LEU A 93 -7.27 -9.14 1.63
C LEU A 93 -6.97 -10.34 0.74
N ALA A 94 -5.74 -10.46 0.27
CA ALA A 94 -5.40 -11.51 -0.67
C ALA A 94 -4.86 -12.76 0.05
N ASP A 95 -5.31 -13.93 -0.38
CA ASP A 95 -4.57 -15.16 -0.12
C ASP A 95 -3.47 -15.31 -1.18
N ILE A 96 -2.21 -15.22 -0.75
CA ILE A 96 -1.03 -15.32 -1.61
C ILE A 96 -0.41 -16.73 -1.65
N SER A 97 -1.02 -17.71 -0.98
CA SER A 97 -0.47 -19.07 -0.83
C SER A 97 -0.18 -19.74 -2.17
N LYS A 98 -0.98 -19.46 -3.20
CA LYS A 98 -0.76 -20.00 -4.55
C LYS A 98 0.54 -19.45 -5.18
N ALA A 99 0.79 -18.15 -5.05
CA ALA A 99 1.99 -17.52 -5.59
C ALA A 99 3.23 -17.99 -4.81
N GLN A 100 3.13 -18.11 -3.48
CA GLN A 100 4.20 -18.66 -2.65
C GLN A 100 4.56 -20.09 -3.08
N ARG A 101 3.55 -20.96 -3.26
CA ARG A 101 3.76 -22.36 -3.60
C ARG A 101 4.28 -22.58 -5.02
N LEU A 102 3.72 -21.90 -6.02
CA LEU A 102 4.01 -22.19 -7.44
C LEU A 102 5.14 -21.34 -8.02
N LEU A 103 5.29 -20.09 -7.55
CA LEU A 103 6.28 -19.14 -8.04
C LEU A 103 7.44 -18.92 -7.06
N GLY A 104 7.34 -19.39 -5.82
CA GLY A 104 8.30 -19.02 -4.77
C GLY A 104 8.21 -17.55 -4.35
N TYR A 105 7.06 -16.91 -4.60
CA TYR A 105 6.82 -15.51 -4.22
C TYR A 105 6.96 -15.35 -2.70
N ALA A 106 7.76 -14.39 -2.27
CA ALA A 106 8.07 -14.13 -0.88
C ALA A 106 8.17 -12.61 -0.68
N PRO A 107 7.02 -11.92 -0.47
CA PRO A 107 7.00 -10.46 -0.36
C PRO A 107 7.95 -10.00 0.75
N THR A 108 8.81 -9.05 0.43
CA THR A 108 9.87 -8.53 1.30
C THR A 108 9.43 -7.31 2.10
N HIS A 109 8.43 -6.59 1.62
CA HIS A 109 7.99 -5.34 2.24
C HIS A 109 6.55 -5.43 2.73
N ARG A 110 6.35 -5.20 4.03
CA ARG A 110 5.04 -4.87 4.60
C ARG A 110 4.78 -3.37 4.46
N LEU A 111 3.57 -2.94 4.81
CA LEU A 111 3.14 -1.55 4.65
C LEU A 111 4.11 -0.55 5.31
N GLY A 112 4.54 -0.82 6.55
CA GLY A 112 5.41 0.11 7.29
C GLY A 112 6.76 0.35 6.60
N GLU A 113 7.38 -0.73 6.13
CA GLU A 113 8.68 -0.70 5.43
C GLU A 113 8.54 0.03 4.08
N GLY A 114 7.54 -0.36 3.29
CA GLY A 114 7.28 0.27 2.00
C GLY A 114 6.91 1.76 2.11
N LEU A 115 6.15 2.16 3.13
CA LEU A 115 5.86 3.57 3.37
C LEU A 115 7.11 4.34 3.79
N ALA A 116 7.96 3.77 4.67
CA ALA A 116 9.17 4.44 5.11
C ALA A 116 10.10 4.77 3.92
N GLU A 117 10.29 3.82 3.02
CA GLU A 117 11.06 4.04 1.78
C GLU A 117 10.38 5.06 0.85
N ALA A 118 9.07 4.93 0.65
CA ALA A 118 8.32 5.81 -0.24
C ALA A 118 8.30 7.29 0.24
N MET A 119 8.25 7.53 1.56
CA MET A 119 8.12 8.89 2.09
C MET A 119 9.30 9.78 1.70
N ASP A 120 10.52 9.25 1.67
CA ASP A 120 11.70 10.03 1.28
C ASP A 120 11.62 10.48 -0.18
N TRP A 121 11.15 9.59 -1.06
CA TRP A 121 10.93 9.93 -2.46
C TRP A 121 9.88 11.04 -2.62
N TYR A 122 8.72 10.93 -1.96
CA TYR A 122 7.66 11.94 -2.05
C TYR A 122 8.07 13.29 -1.47
N VAL A 123 8.83 13.30 -0.37
CA VAL A 123 9.36 14.55 0.20
C VAL A 123 10.33 15.21 -0.79
N GLY A 124 11.24 14.44 -1.37
CA GLY A 124 12.17 14.94 -2.40
C GLY A 124 11.45 15.51 -3.63
N ASP A 125 10.47 14.79 -4.18
CA ASP A 125 9.77 15.20 -5.41
C ASP A 125 8.81 16.39 -5.22
N LEU A 126 8.21 16.53 -4.02
CA LEU A 126 7.17 17.53 -3.77
C LEU A 126 7.68 18.79 -3.05
N VAL A 127 8.79 18.71 -2.33
CA VAL A 127 9.43 19.89 -1.69
C VAL A 127 10.58 20.43 -2.53
N GLY A 128 11.20 19.60 -3.37
CA GLY A 128 12.28 20.00 -4.29
C GLY A 128 11.84 20.76 -5.54
N LYS A 129 10.54 21.03 -5.69
CA LYS A 129 9.94 21.89 -6.73
C LYS A 129 9.49 23.20 -6.10
#